data_AF-A0A2V9D830-F1
#
_entry.id   AF-A0A2V9D830-F1
#
_cell.length_a   1.000
_cell.length_b   1.000
_cell.length_c   1.000
_cell.angle_alpha   90.00
_cell.angle_beta   90.00
_cell.angle_gamma   90.00
#
_symmetry.space_group_name_H-M   'P 1'
#
loop_
_entity.id
_entity.type
_entity.pdbx_description
1 polymer ?
#
loop_
_entity_poly.entity_id
_entity_poly.type
_entity_poly.pdbx_seq_one_letter_code
_entity_poly.pdbx_strand_id
1 'polypeptide(L)'
;MRLALALLIGIGGVAVLMSRSLNLGGAPIDRVGALALIVASMSWSVASSLTRKLPLPPSKVMSSGAQMLAGGMFLALTAAALGEFRSFHPWTVSRAAWLSLLYLIVAGSIIGFTAYVWLIHHQSPTKVGTYAYVNP
;
A
#
# COMPACT_ATOMS: atom_id res chain seq x y z
N MET A 1 25.90 -2.31 7.70
CA MET A 1 26.43 -2.25 6.31
C MET A 1 25.66 -3.13 5.32
N ARG A 2 25.50 -4.45 5.55
CA ARG A 2 24.80 -5.36 4.60
C ARG A 2 23.37 -4.93 4.21
N LEU A 3 22.56 -4.50 5.18
CA LEU A 3 21.19 -4.02 4.93
C LEU A 3 21.14 -2.74 4.09
N ALA A 4 22.02 -1.78 4.36
CA ALA A 4 22.08 -0.53 3.60
C ALA A 4 22.43 -0.77 2.13
N LEU A 5 23.39 -1.68 1.88
CA LEU A 5 23.77 -2.06 0.51
C LEU A 5 22.59 -2.73 -0.23
N ALA A 6 21.87 -3.64 0.44
CA ALA A 6 20.69 -4.30 -0.13
C ALA A 6 19.56 -3.30 -0.46
N LEU A 7 19.32 -2.31 0.41
CA LEU A 7 18.36 -1.23 0.17
C LEU A 7 18.76 -0.38 -1.04
N LEU A 8 20.03 0.01 -1.15
CA LEU A 8 20.52 0.79 -2.29
C LEU A 8 20.38 0.03 -3.61
N ILE A 9 20.68 -1.27 -3.61
CA ILE A 9 20.47 -2.13 -4.79
C ILE A 9 18.98 -2.22 -5.14
N GLY A 10 18.10 -2.41 -4.15
CA GLY A 10 16.65 -2.44 -4.34
C GLY A 10 16.12 -1.14 -4.96
N ILE A 11 16.54 0.01 -4.43
CA ILE A 11 16.20 1.33 -4.97
C ILE A 11 16.69 1.47 -6.43
N GLY A 12 17.92 1.02 -6.72
CA GLY A 12 18.46 1.01 -8.08
C GLY A 12 17.62 0.15 -9.03
N GLY A 13 17.16 -1.02 -8.58
CA GLY A 13 16.27 -1.89 -9.36
C GLY A 13 14.93 -1.22 -9.70
N VAL A 14 14.32 -0.54 -8.74
CA VAL A 14 13.09 0.25 -8.96
C VAL A 14 13.33 1.37 -9.96
N ALA A 15 14.44 2.11 -9.83
CA ALA A 15 14.79 3.17 -10.77
C ALA A 15 14.96 2.64 -12.21
N VAL A 16 15.56 1.47 -12.38
CA VAL A 16 15.70 0.81 -13.70
C VAL A 16 14.34 0.40 -14.25
N LEU A 17 13.45 -0.18 -13.43
CA LEU A 17 12.09 -0.54 -13.86
C LEU A 17 11.30 0.69 -14.31
N MET A 18 11.43 1.81 -13.58
CA MET A 18 10.74 3.07 -13.89
C MET A 18 11.39 3.86 -15.04
N SER A 19 12.62 3.55 -15.43
CA SER A 19 13.37 4.28 -16.47
C SER A 19 12.64 4.36 -17.82
N ARG A 20 11.87 3.32 -18.18
CA ARG A 20 11.05 3.33 -19.41
C ARG A 20 9.81 4.21 -19.27
N SER A 21 9.20 4.26 -18.09
CA SER A 21 8.07 5.16 -17.80
C SER A 21 8.50 6.64 -17.75
N LEU A 22 9.77 6.91 -17.40
CA LEU A 22 10.35 8.26 -17.40
C LEU A 22 10.64 8.80 -18.82
N ASN A 23 10.81 7.92 -19.82
CA ASN A 23 11.13 8.28 -21.20
C ASN A 23 9.92 8.38 -22.14
N LEU A 24 8.70 8.13 -21.65
CA LEU A 24 7.47 8.26 -22.43
C LEU A 24 6.87 9.67 -22.30
N GLY A 25 7.54 10.70 -22.83
CA GLY A 25 6.97 12.03 -23.14
C GLY A 25 5.93 12.59 -22.14
N GLY A 26 6.14 12.38 -20.85
CA GLY A 26 5.08 12.35 -19.86
C GLY A 26 4.58 13.73 -19.44
N ALA A 27 3.29 13.82 -19.13
CA ALA A 27 2.67 15.00 -18.52
C ALA A 27 3.53 15.51 -17.34
N PRO A 28 3.60 16.85 -17.14
CA PRO A 28 4.36 17.42 -16.04
C PRO A 28 3.96 16.78 -14.71
N ILE A 29 4.96 16.54 -13.85
CA ILE A 29 4.74 15.96 -12.53
C ILE A 29 3.71 16.81 -11.78
N ASP A 30 2.58 16.22 -11.42
CA ASP A 30 1.61 16.86 -10.55
C ASP A 30 2.22 17.01 -9.15
N ARG A 31 2.50 18.26 -8.78
CA ARG A 31 3.14 18.60 -7.49
C ARG A 31 2.28 18.18 -6.31
N VAL A 32 0.95 18.23 -6.45
CA VAL A 32 0.02 17.86 -5.39
C VAL A 32 0.05 16.35 -5.19
N GLY A 33 -0.08 15.58 -6.28
CA GLY A 33 0.09 14.13 -6.25
C GLY A 33 1.45 13.68 -5.69
N ALA A 34 2.54 14.34 -6.11
CA ALA A 34 3.87 14.04 -5.60
C ALA A 34 4.00 14.30 -4.09
N LEU A 35 3.48 15.43 -3.59
CA LEU A 35 3.48 15.72 -2.16
C LEU A 35 2.61 14.72 -1.38
N ALA A 36 1.45 14.36 -1.93
CA ALA A 36 0.57 13.35 -1.34
C ALA A 36 1.28 11.99 -1.20
N LEU A 37 2.04 11.56 -2.20
CA LEU A 37 2.83 10.33 -2.14
C LEU A 37 3.92 10.36 -1.08
N ILE A 38 4.58 11.51 -0.88
CA ILE A 38 5.59 11.67 0.19
C ILE A 38 4.92 11.55 1.56
N VAL A 39 3.81 12.26 1.77
CA VAL A 39 3.05 12.20 3.03
C VAL A 39 2.52 10.80 3.29
N ALA A 40 1.99 10.12 2.27
CA ALA A 40 1.53 8.74 2.36
C ALA A 40 2.67 7.79 2.77
N SER A 41 3.83 7.92 2.14
CA SER A 41 5.02 7.08 2.43
C SER A 41 5.54 7.30 3.85
N MET A 42 5.60 8.56 4.31
CA MET A 42 5.97 8.88 5.68
C MET A 42 4.95 8.31 6.68
N SER A 43 3.66 8.50 6.42
CA SER A 43 2.58 7.98 7.26
C SER A 43 2.67 6.46 7.39
N TRP A 44 2.93 5.75 6.29
CA TRP A 44 3.12 4.29 6.30
C TRP A 44 4.32 3.86 7.16
N SER A 45 5.46 4.55 7.04
CA SER A 45 6.65 4.26 7.82
C SER A 45 6.43 4.47 9.33
N VAL A 46 5.75 5.57 9.69
CA VAL A 46 5.39 5.87 11.09
C VAL A 46 4.40 4.84 11.61
N ALA A 47 3.32 4.56 10.87
CA ALA A 47 2.32 3.57 11.24
C ALA A 47 2.96 2.20 11.49
N SER A 48 3.79 1.72 10.58
CA SER A 48 4.51 0.44 10.69
C SER A 48 5.39 0.37 11.95
N SER A 49 6.08 1.47 12.26
CA SER A 49 6.91 1.56 13.47
C SER A 49 6.06 1.58 14.76
N LEU A 50 4.88 2.21 14.69
CA LEU A 50 3.97 2.36 15.81
C LEU A 50 3.14 1.09 16.08
N THR A 51 2.77 0.32 15.05
CA THR A 51 2.04 -0.97 15.15
C THR A 51 2.73 -1.94 16.10
N ARG A 52 4.07 -1.90 16.18
CA ARG A 52 4.84 -2.75 17.11
C ARG A 52 4.76 -2.29 18.56
N LYS A 53 4.51 -1.00 18.80
CA LYS A 53 4.50 -0.38 20.13
C LYS A 53 3.09 -0.27 20.72
N LEU A 54 2.07 -0.28 19.89
CA LEU A 54 0.68 -0.16 20.35
C LEU A 54 0.19 -1.47 20.99
N PRO A 55 -0.61 -1.39 22.06
CA PRO A 55 -1.31 -2.53 22.61
C PRO A 55 -2.45 -2.94 21.65
N LEU A 56 -2.10 -3.72 20.64
CA LEU A 56 -3.06 -4.28 19.68
C LEU A 56 -3.65 -5.60 20.20
N PRO A 57 -4.85 -5.99 19.74
CA PRO A 57 -5.43 -7.27 20.09
C PRO A 57 -4.46 -8.45 19.90
N PRO A 58 -4.52 -9.48 20.76
CA PRO A 58 -3.63 -10.65 20.64
C PRO A 58 -3.75 -11.31 19.26
N SER A 59 -4.98 -11.33 18.71
CA SER A 59 -5.25 -11.82 17.37
C SER A 59 -4.76 -10.83 16.30
N LYS A 60 -3.77 -11.28 15.51
CA LYS A 60 -3.25 -10.52 14.36
C LYS A 60 -4.26 -10.38 13.23
N VAL A 61 -5.13 -11.39 13.07
CA VAL A 61 -6.24 -11.34 12.13
C VAL A 61 -7.23 -10.23 12.54
N MET A 62 -7.56 -10.13 13.83
CA MET A 62 -8.45 -9.07 14.32
C MET A 62 -7.82 -7.68 14.18
N SER A 63 -6.52 -7.55 14.46
CA SER A 63 -5.77 -6.30 14.28
C SER A 63 -5.70 -5.87 12.81
N SER A 64 -5.50 -6.82 11.90
CA SER A 64 -5.51 -6.60 10.45
C SER A 64 -6.91 -6.18 9.99
N GLY A 65 -7.94 -6.91 10.38
CA GLY A 65 -9.34 -6.61 10.04
C GLY A 65 -9.79 -5.23 10.52
N ALA A 66 -9.43 -4.83 11.74
CA ALA A 66 -9.75 -3.49 12.26
C ALA A 66 -9.09 -2.37 11.43
N GLN A 67 -7.83 -2.54 11.03
CA GLN A 67 -7.12 -1.58 10.17
C GLN A 67 -7.73 -1.51 8.76
N MET A 68 -8.12 -2.65 8.19
CA MET A 68 -8.76 -2.71 6.88
C MET A 68 -10.15 -2.06 6.89
N LEU A 69 -10.94 -2.29 7.93
CA LEU A 69 -12.25 -1.64 8.10
C LEU A 69 -12.11 -0.13 8.26
N ALA A 70 -11.18 0.32 9.11
CA ALA A 70 -10.91 1.75 9.29
C ALA A 70 -10.46 2.40 7.97
N GLY A 71 -9.50 1.79 7.26
CA GLY A 71 -9.03 2.27 5.97
C GLY A 71 -10.15 2.32 4.92
N GLY A 72 -10.95 1.25 4.82
CA GLY A 72 -12.11 1.21 3.93
C GLY A 72 -13.14 2.28 4.24
N MET A 73 -13.39 2.56 5.52
CA MET A 73 -14.29 3.63 5.96
C MET A 73 -13.76 5.02 5.55
N PHE A 74 -12.47 5.31 5.78
CA PHE A 74 -11.89 6.58 5.37
C PHE A 74 -11.88 6.76 3.85
N LEU A 75 -11.62 5.70 3.08
CA LEU A 75 -11.71 5.72 1.62
C LEU A 75 -13.15 5.98 1.16
N ALA A 76 -14.13 5.32 1.74
CA ALA A 76 -15.55 5.52 1.41
C ALA A 76 -16.01 6.96 1.73
N LEU A 77 -15.62 7.50 2.88
CA LEU A 77 -15.92 8.90 3.24
C LEU A 77 -15.27 9.89 2.27
N THR A 78 -14.04 9.62 1.85
CA THR A 78 -13.33 10.47 0.88
C THR A 78 -14.00 10.41 -0.49
N ALA A 79 -14.34 9.22 -0.99
CA ALA A 79 -15.08 9.04 -2.23
C ALA A 79 -16.46 9.74 -2.19
N ALA A 80 -17.15 9.71 -1.04
CA ALA A 80 -18.39 10.43 -0.82
C ALA A 80 -18.20 11.95 -0.87
N ALA A 81 -17.17 12.46 -0.18
CA ALA A 81 -16.84 13.89 -0.16
C ALA A 81 -16.46 14.42 -1.56
N LEU A 82 -15.79 13.60 -2.37
CA LEU A 82 -15.45 13.91 -3.76
C LEU A 82 -16.61 13.69 -4.75
N GLY A 83 -17.73 13.11 -4.28
CA GLY A 83 -18.92 12.88 -5.09
C GLY A 83 -18.81 11.72 -6.09
N GLU A 84 -17.81 10.84 -5.95
CA GLU A 84 -17.51 9.77 -6.90
C GLU A 84 -18.68 8.78 -7.06
N PHE A 85 -19.48 8.57 -6.01
CA PHE A 85 -20.65 7.69 -6.05
C PHE A 85 -21.72 8.15 -7.04
N ARG A 86 -21.79 9.44 -7.40
CA ARG A 86 -22.80 9.96 -8.34
C ARG A 86 -22.56 9.50 -9.78
N SER A 87 -21.30 9.31 -10.13
CA SER A 87 -20.87 8.90 -11.48
C SER A 87 -20.57 7.40 -11.56
N PHE A 88 -20.69 6.67 -10.45
CA PHE A 88 -20.39 5.26 -10.39
C PHE A 88 -21.61 4.41 -10.82
N HIS A 89 -21.45 3.70 -11.94
CA HIS A 89 -22.46 2.77 -12.45
C HIS A 89 -21.90 1.33 -12.40
N PRO A 90 -22.30 0.49 -11.43
CA PRO A 90 -21.73 -0.86 -11.27
C PRO A 90 -21.87 -1.74 -12.52
N TRP A 91 -22.94 -1.53 -13.29
CA TRP A 91 -23.27 -2.30 -14.49
C TRP A 91 -22.36 -2.02 -15.68
N THR A 92 -21.68 -0.86 -15.71
CA THR A 92 -20.73 -0.52 -16.78
C THR A 92 -19.33 -1.06 -16.51
N VAL A 93 -19.07 -1.58 -15.30
CA VAL A 93 -17.79 -2.18 -14.92
C VAL A 93 -17.70 -3.60 -15.49
N SER A 94 -16.59 -3.89 -16.18
CA SER A 94 -16.39 -5.21 -16.80
C SER A 94 -16.30 -6.33 -15.76
N ARG A 95 -16.70 -7.55 -16.15
CA ARG A 95 -16.55 -8.75 -15.30
C ARG A 95 -15.09 -8.99 -14.91
N ALA A 96 -14.16 -8.73 -15.83
CA ALA A 96 -12.73 -8.85 -15.57
C ALA A 96 -12.28 -7.90 -14.44
N ALA A 97 -12.72 -6.64 -14.45
CA ALA A 97 -12.40 -5.68 -13.39
C ALA A 97 -12.95 -6.14 -12.02
N TRP A 98 -14.16 -6.69 -11.97
CA TRP A 98 -14.71 -7.27 -10.74
C TRP A 98 -13.90 -8.46 -10.21
N LEU A 99 -13.47 -9.36 -11.09
CA LEU A 99 -12.63 -10.50 -10.70
C LEU A 99 -11.23 -10.06 -10.26
N SER A 100 -10.64 -9.06 -10.92
CA SER A 100 -9.38 -8.45 -10.50
C SER A 100 -9.51 -7.79 -9.12
N LEU A 101 -10.61 -7.08 -8.88
CA LEU A 101 -10.89 -6.49 -7.57
C LEU A 101 -11.02 -7.58 -6.49
N LEU A 102 -11.74 -8.67 -6.77
CA LEU A 102 -11.88 -9.79 -5.83
C LEU A 102 -10.51 -10.43 -5.52
N TYR A 103 -9.68 -10.62 -6.54
CA TYR A 103 -8.32 -11.12 -6.36
C TYR A 103 -7.49 -10.18 -5.45
N LEU A 104 -7.55 -8.87 -5.68
CA LEU A 104 -6.84 -7.88 -4.87
C LEU A 104 -7.37 -7.86 -3.42
N ILE A 105 -8.68 -7.96 -3.22
CA ILE A 105 -9.28 -8.03 -1.88
C ILE A 105 -8.75 -9.25 -1.12
N VAL A 106 -8.76 -10.43 -1.75
CA VAL A 106 -8.39 -11.68 -1.06
C VAL A 106 -6.87 -11.84 -0.94
N ALA A 107 -6.17 -11.87 -2.08
CA ALA A 107 -4.73 -12.15 -2.11
C ALA A 107 -3.89 -10.93 -1.69
N GLY A 108 -4.16 -9.76 -2.28
CA GLY A 108 -3.39 -8.55 -2.03
C GLY A 108 -3.63 -7.99 -0.63
N SER A 109 -4.89 -7.94 -0.21
CA SER A 109 -5.29 -7.30 1.04
C SER A 109 -5.41 -8.30 2.18
N ILE A 110 -6.39 -9.21 2.17
CA ILE A 110 -6.65 -10.07 3.35
C ILE A 110 -5.45 -10.95 3.69
N ILE A 111 -4.92 -11.69 2.70
CA ILE A 111 -3.78 -12.59 2.91
C ILE A 111 -2.50 -11.77 3.08
N GLY A 112 -2.19 -10.88 2.12
CA GLY A 112 -0.95 -10.11 2.11
C GLY A 112 -0.78 -9.20 3.33
N PHE A 113 -1.78 -8.39 3.67
CA PHE A 113 -1.70 -7.46 4.79
C PHE A 113 -1.70 -8.17 6.14
N THR A 114 -2.47 -9.27 6.28
CA THR A 114 -2.43 -10.06 7.52
C THR A 114 -1.07 -10.71 7.72
N ALA A 115 -0.44 -11.21 6.64
CA ALA A 115 0.93 -11.72 6.70
C ALA A 115 1.94 -10.61 7.06
N TYR A 116 1.77 -9.39 6.53
CA TYR A 116 2.56 -8.22 6.90
C TYR A 116 2.46 -7.90 8.40
N VAL A 117 1.23 -7.79 8.92
CA VAL A 117 0.97 -7.53 10.35
C VAL A 117 1.55 -8.66 11.21
N TRP A 118 1.47 -9.91 10.77
CA TRP A 118 2.14 -11.00 11.47
C TRP A 118 3.66 -10.80 11.47
N LEU A 119 4.26 -10.51 10.32
CA LEU A 119 5.71 -10.45 10.17
C LEU A 119 6.35 -9.27 10.91
N ILE A 120 5.69 -8.11 10.98
CA ILE A 120 6.21 -6.93 11.69
C ILE A 120 6.32 -7.12 13.21
N HIS A 121 5.58 -8.08 13.76
CA HIS A 121 5.73 -8.50 15.16
C HIS A 121 6.82 -9.57 15.37
N HIS A 122 7.24 -10.28 14.31
CA HIS A 122 8.25 -11.35 14.39
C HIS A 122 9.63 -10.93 13.85
N GLN A 123 9.70 -9.89 13.02
CA GLN A 123 10.92 -9.39 12.38
C GLN A 123 11.00 -7.86 12.50
N SER A 124 12.18 -7.29 12.26
CA SER A 124 12.33 -5.83 12.27
C SER A 124 11.56 -5.19 11.10
N PRO A 125 10.89 -4.02 11.30
CA PRO A 125 10.18 -3.33 10.22
C PRO A 125 11.05 -3.06 8.99
N THR A 126 12.35 -2.81 9.19
CA THR A 126 13.32 -2.64 8.12
C THR A 126 13.44 -3.89 7.24
N LYS A 127 13.45 -5.10 7.84
CA LYS A 127 13.54 -6.35 7.11
C LYS A 127 12.20 -6.74 6.48
N VAL A 128 11.09 -6.46 7.17
CA VAL A 128 9.76 -6.67 6.60
C VAL A 128 9.61 -5.82 5.35
N GLY A 129 9.92 -4.52 5.43
CA GLY A 129 9.76 -3.55 4.35
C GLY A 129 10.57 -3.83 3.08
N THR A 130 11.61 -4.69 3.12
CA THR A 130 12.37 -5.01 1.90
C THR A 130 11.54 -5.75 0.85
N TYR A 131 10.39 -6.34 1.22
CA TYR A 131 9.49 -7.00 0.28
C TYR A 131 9.02 -6.06 -0.85
N ALA A 132 8.87 -4.77 -0.56
CA ALA A 132 8.44 -3.75 -1.51
C ALA A 132 9.44 -3.51 -2.65
N TYR A 133 10.70 -3.93 -2.49
CA TYR A 133 11.68 -3.86 -3.60
C TYR A 133 11.65 -5.10 -4.49
N VAL A 134 11.06 -6.21 -4.02
CA VAL A 134 10.92 -7.45 -4.80
C VAL A 134 9.64 -7.43 -5.62
N ASN A 135 8.60 -6.81 -5.08
CA ASN A 135 7.34 -6.53 -5.76
C ASN A 135 7.10 -5.00 -5.74
N PRO A 136 7.82 -4.24 -6.59
CA PRO A 136 7.71 -2.79 -6.65
C PRO A 136 6.47 -2.29 -7.37
#